data_AF-F7YDB5-F1
#
_entry.id   AF-F7YDB5-F1
#
_cell.length_a   1.000
_cell.length_b   1.000
_cell.length_c   1.000
_cell.angle_alpha   90.00
_cell.angle_beta   90.00
_cell.angle_gamma   90.00
#
_symmetry.space_group_name_H-M   'P 1'
#
loop_
_entity.id
_entity.type
_entity.pdbx_description
1 polymer ?
#
loop_
_entity_poly.entity_id
_entity_poly.type
_entity_poly.pdbx_seq_one_letter_code
_entity_poly.pdbx_strand_id
1 'polypeptide(L)'
;MATLQNFDAEIAKTKQVVQDMRTKIEQSGTVLDTLATADKKIGDANFDIENARIEDVLKQQKVMEGNIADLIIGLEDATNVFGAEFESMKNYTGWENFIGIFSSQSKQRMRTDRVRNMSLAGNLQELLAKSDTIVGILKAQKEVLDQRYKTSETSLSQVIERRKTTMSNLEAVQKRIEELNPMLLDIENKIAASTSQKDRTQLEGERSKLATEYNEKQAKEQELLAESQTLERYTSMFQTFVDSLNNQIAAQSTLINKLTIDTEQRIVLYKALEDSLKTAAQQDVAHKINTLGSQVDNTAEETMAGIGAASQKHIGDLLEMHEKNMVASADIQRRKKLADDAFARRFDEVLKKHNSANYVQS
;
A
#
# COMPACT_ATOMS: atom_id res chain seq x y z
N MET A 1 -13.28 25.82 2.22
CA MET A 1 -14.07 25.25 1.11
C MET A 1 -13.23 25.01 -0.16
N ALA A 2 -12.43 25.96 -0.67
CA ALA A 2 -11.63 25.75 -1.88
C ALA A 2 -10.58 24.62 -1.76
N THR A 3 -9.97 24.44 -0.58
CA THR A 3 -9.04 23.33 -0.29
C THR A 3 -9.73 21.96 -0.21
N LEU A 4 -10.96 21.90 0.31
CA LEU A 4 -11.75 20.66 0.45
C LEU A 4 -12.25 20.10 -0.89
N GLN A 5 -12.59 20.98 -1.83
CA GLN A 5 -12.93 20.61 -3.22
C GLN A 5 -11.75 19.98 -3.97
N ASN A 6 -10.51 20.36 -3.64
CA ASN A 6 -9.33 19.77 -4.26
C ASN A 6 -9.12 18.30 -3.83
N PHE A 7 -9.44 17.96 -2.58
CA PHE A 7 -9.33 16.57 -2.10
C PHE A 7 -10.26 15.60 -2.84
N ASP A 8 -11.47 16.01 -3.23
CA ASP A 8 -12.38 15.11 -3.94
C ASP A 8 -11.84 14.73 -5.33
N ALA A 9 -11.25 15.70 -6.03
CA ALA A 9 -10.60 15.46 -7.31
C ALA A 9 -9.37 14.53 -7.17
N GLU A 10 -8.55 14.77 -6.15
CA GLU A 10 -7.37 13.95 -5.87
C GLU A 10 -7.72 12.53 -5.40
N ILE A 11 -8.78 12.36 -4.61
CA ILE A 11 -9.32 11.05 -4.21
C ILE A 11 -9.88 10.31 -5.43
N ALA A 12 -10.62 11.00 -6.31
CA ALA A 12 -11.14 10.39 -7.53
C ALA A 12 -10.01 9.93 -8.47
N LYS A 13 -8.99 10.78 -8.66
CA LYS A 13 -7.78 10.43 -9.41
C LYS A 13 -7.06 9.24 -8.79
N THR A 14 -6.92 9.22 -7.47
CA THR A 14 -6.33 8.09 -6.73
C THR A 14 -7.09 6.80 -6.98
N LYS A 15 -8.42 6.81 -6.89
CA LYS A 15 -9.25 5.63 -7.18
C LYS A 15 -9.01 5.10 -8.59
N GLN A 16 -8.95 5.99 -9.59
CA GLN A 16 -8.68 5.61 -10.97
C GLN A 16 -7.30 4.97 -11.13
N VAL A 17 -6.26 5.61 -10.59
CA VAL A 17 -4.88 5.06 -10.66
C VAL A 17 -4.80 3.71 -9.95
N VAL A 18 -5.44 3.54 -8.79
CA VAL A 18 -5.48 2.25 -8.08
C VAL A 18 -6.18 1.18 -8.91
N GLN A 19 -7.26 1.51 -9.61
CA GLN A 19 -7.94 0.56 -10.50
C GLN A 19 -7.06 0.16 -11.69
N ASP A 20 -6.44 1.13 -12.37
CA ASP A 20 -5.53 0.88 -13.49
C ASP A 20 -4.36 -0.01 -13.05
N MET A 21 -3.82 0.25 -11.87
CA MET A 21 -2.75 -0.55 -11.28
C MET A 21 -3.18 -1.98 -10.98
N ARG A 22 -4.39 -2.19 -10.45
CA ARG A 22 -4.92 -3.55 -10.22
C ARG A 22 -4.98 -4.33 -11.51
N THR A 23 -5.54 -3.75 -12.58
CA THR A 23 -5.59 -4.40 -13.89
C THR A 23 -4.21 -4.77 -14.40
N LYS A 24 -3.22 -3.88 -14.24
CA LYS A 24 -1.86 -4.16 -14.68
C LYS A 24 -1.20 -5.30 -13.88
N ILE A 25 -1.37 -5.32 -12.56
CA ILE A 25 -0.86 -6.37 -11.67
C ILE A 25 -1.50 -7.71 -11.99
N GLU A 26 -2.82 -7.76 -12.23
CA GLU A 26 -3.53 -9.01 -12.56
C GLU A 26 -3.07 -9.61 -13.88
N GLN A 27 -2.92 -8.79 -14.90
CA GLN A 27 -2.42 -9.21 -16.20
C GLN A 27 -0.97 -9.70 -16.11
N SER A 28 -0.09 -9.00 -15.38
CA SER A 28 1.29 -9.49 -15.13
C SER A 28 1.28 -10.82 -14.36
N GLY A 29 0.42 -10.95 -13.35
CA GLY A 29 0.24 -12.19 -12.61
C GLY A 29 -0.14 -13.36 -13.51
N THR A 30 -1.03 -13.14 -14.47
CA THR A 30 -1.46 -14.19 -15.42
C THR A 30 -0.31 -14.66 -16.32
N VAL A 31 0.52 -13.72 -16.80
CA VAL A 31 1.71 -14.06 -17.62
C VAL A 31 2.73 -14.82 -16.77
N LEU A 32 2.98 -14.36 -15.56
CA LEU A 32 3.87 -15.02 -14.61
C LEU A 32 3.40 -16.44 -14.27
N ASP A 33 2.14 -16.63 -13.92
CA ASP A 33 1.59 -17.96 -13.62
C ASP A 33 1.71 -18.91 -14.84
N THR A 34 1.55 -18.36 -16.05
CA THR A 34 1.81 -19.12 -17.28
C THR A 34 3.29 -19.50 -17.42
N LEU A 35 4.22 -18.60 -17.12
CA LEU A 35 5.66 -18.86 -17.17
C LEU A 35 6.09 -19.89 -16.12
N ALA A 36 5.49 -19.88 -14.94
CA ALA A 36 5.78 -20.84 -13.88
C ALA A 36 5.32 -22.27 -14.22
N THR A 37 4.17 -22.40 -14.88
CA THR A 37 3.54 -23.70 -15.16
C THR A 37 3.83 -24.24 -16.56
N ALA A 38 4.13 -23.40 -17.53
CA ALA A 38 4.34 -23.87 -18.89
C ALA A 38 5.70 -24.55 -19.04
N ASP A 39 5.70 -25.77 -19.54
CA ASP A 39 6.85 -26.40 -20.23
C ASP A 39 7.05 -25.83 -21.64
N LYS A 40 6.20 -24.90 -22.07
CA LYS A 40 6.40 -24.18 -23.32
C LYS A 40 7.59 -23.26 -23.17
N LYS A 41 8.58 -23.44 -24.05
CA LYS A 41 9.59 -22.42 -24.35
C LYS A 41 8.86 -21.14 -24.78
N ILE A 42 8.59 -20.26 -23.84
CA ILE A 42 8.09 -18.92 -24.14
C ILE A 42 9.29 -18.16 -24.73
N GLY A 43 9.13 -17.65 -25.95
CA GLY A 43 10.22 -16.97 -26.65
C GLY A 43 10.67 -15.69 -25.96
N ASP A 44 11.94 -15.31 -26.16
CA ASP A 44 12.59 -14.14 -25.53
C ASP A 44 11.75 -12.86 -25.59
N ALA A 45 11.04 -12.63 -26.69
CA ALA A 45 10.21 -11.43 -26.87
C ALA A 45 9.12 -11.29 -25.79
N ASN A 46 8.51 -12.39 -25.35
CA ASN A 46 7.47 -12.33 -24.31
C ASN A 46 8.05 -12.06 -22.92
N PHE A 47 9.28 -12.53 -22.66
CA PHE A 47 9.99 -12.24 -21.42
C PHE A 47 10.35 -10.76 -21.34
N ASP A 48 10.91 -10.19 -22.40
CA ASP A 48 11.32 -8.78 -22.42
C ASP A 48 10.11 -7.84 -22.29
N ILE A 49 8.99 -8.19 -22.94
CA ILE A 49 7.72 -7.48 -22.79
C ILE A 49 7.24 -7.52 -21.34
N GLU A 50 7.26 -8.70 -20.70
CA GLU A 50 6.79 -8.82 -19.32
C GLU A 50 7.71 -8.08 -18.35
N ASN A 51 9.04 -8.15 -18.55
CA ASN A 51 9.97 -7.40 -17.72
C ASN A 51 9.74 -5.88 -17.83
N ALA A 52 9.57 -5.35 -19.05
CA ALA A 52 9.26 -3.94 -19.27
C ALA A 52 7.92 -3.53 -18.64
N ARG A 53 6.93 -4.43 -18.68
CA ARG A 53 5.62 -4.23 -18.06
C ARG A 53 5.70 -4.21 -16.54
N ILE A 54 6.45 -5.13 -15.93
CA ILE A 54 6.73 -5.12 -14.49
C ILE A 54 7.39 -3.79 -14.12
N GLU A 55 8.42 -3.36 -14.84
CA GLU A 55 9.07 -2.07 -14.58
C GLU A 55 8.12 -0.86 -14.69
N ASP A 56 7.21 -0.83 -15.66
CA ASP A 56 6.18 0.21 -15.77
C ASP A 56 5.23 0.18 -14.56
N VAL A 57 4.80 -1.02 -14.15
CA VAL A 57 4.00 -1.23 -12.94
C VAL A 57 4.71 -0.67 -11.70
N LEU A 58 6.02 -0.92 -11.54
CA LEU A 58 6.83 -0.37 -10.45
C LEU A 58 6.83 1.17 -10.42
N LYS A 59 7.05 1.78 -11.59
CA LYS A 59 7.13 3.23 -11.72
C LYS A 59 5.79 3.88 -11.38
N GLN A 60 4.70 3.33 -11.89
CA GLN A 60 3.36 3.87 -11.67
C GLN A 60 2.90 3.69 -10.22
N GLN A 61 3.33 2.62 -9.55
CA GLN A 61 3.09 2.42 -8.12
C GLN A 61 3.73 3.50 -7.27
N LYS A 62 5.01 3.84 -7.51
CA LYS A 62 5.69 4.89 -6.74
C LYS A 62 4.97 6.24 -6.88
N VAL A 63 4.45 6.55 -8.08
CA VAL A 63 3.65 7.76 -8.33
C VAL A 63 2.33 7.73 -7.55
N MET A 64 1.63 6.59 -7.58
CA MET A 64 0.38 6.40 -6.85
C MET A 64 0.57 6.52 -5.33
N GLU A 65 1.58 5.83 -4.77
CA GLU A 65 1.91 5.92 -3.35
C GLU A 65 2.27 7.36 -2.94
N GLY A 66 2.99 8.09 -3.79
CA GLY A 66 3.29 9.51 -3.60
C GLY A 66 2.04 10.38 -3.55
N ASN A 67 1.11 10.20 -4.50
CA ASN A 67 -0.15 10.96 -4.51
C ASN A 67 -0.99 10.69 -3.26
N ILE A 68 -1.01 9.45 -2.76
CA ILE A 68 -1.74 9.12 -1.54
C ILE A 68 -1.03 9.67 -0.30
N ALA A 69 0.30 9.64 -0.28
CA ALA A 69 1.07 10.27 0.77
C ALA A 69 0.79 11.78 0.83
N ASP A 70 0.79 12.49 -0.31
CA ASP A 70 0.41 13.91 -0.39
C ASP A 70 -1.01 14.17 0.14
N LEU A 71 -1.98 13.32 -0.23
CA LEU A 71 -3.35 13.38 0.30
C LEU A 71 -3.39 13.25 1.83
N ILE A 72 -2.62 12.32 2.40
CA ILE A 72 -2.55 12.11 3.85
C ILE A 72 -1.95 13.33 4.54
N ILE A 73 -0.86 13.88 3.99
CA ILE A 73 -0.23 15.10 4.52
C ILE A 73 -1.21 16.27 4.47
N GLY A 74 -1.90 16.47 3.34
CA GLY A 74 -2.90 17.53 3.21
C GLY A 74 -4.05 17.40 4.22
N LEU A 75 -4.53 16.18 4.46
CA LEU A 75 -5.55 15.93 5.49
C LEU A 75 -5.02 16.24 6.90
N GLU A 76 -3.75 15.94 7.17
CA GLU A 76 -3.09 16.29 8.43
C GLU A 76 -2.95 17.81 8.59
N ASP A 77 -2.51 18.53 7.56
CA ASP A 77 -2.43 19.99 7.56
C ASP A 77 -3.78 20.64 7.83
N ALA A 78 -4.84 20.18 7.14
CA ALA A 78 -6.20 20.64 7.36
C ALA A 78 -6.67 20.37 8.82
N THR A 79 -6.23 19.26 9.41
CA THR A 79 -6.54 18.91 10.80
C THR A 79 -5.79 19.78 11.79
N ASN A 80 -4.53 20.10 11.51
CA ASN A 80 -3.73 20.97 12.36
C ASN A 80 -4.25 22.41 12.36
N VAL A 81 -4.64 22.94 11.19
CA VAL A 81 -5.32 24.24 11.06
C VAL A 81 -6.63 24.23 11.86
N PHE A 82 -7.44 23.18 11.69
CA PHE A 82 -8.66 23.00 12.46
C PHE A 82 -8.39 22.97 13.98
N GLY A 83 -7.37 22.23 14.42
CA GLY A 83 -6.98 22.14 15.83
C GLY A 83 -6.60 23.50 16.41
N ALA A 84 -5.82 24.30 15.68
CA ALA A 84 -5.46 25.65 16.09
C ALA A 84 -6.68 26.59 16.17
N GLU A 85 -7.58 26.53 15.18
CA GLU A 85 -8.85 27.26 15.20
C GLU A 85 -9.70 26.84 16.41
N PHE A 86 -9.77 25.55 16.70
CA PHE A 86 -10.49 25.02 17.86
C PHE A 86 -9.91 25.48 19.20
N GLU A 87 -8.58 25.45 19.37
CA GLU A 87 -7.92 25.95 20.58
C GLU A 87 -8.17 27.45 20.79
N SER A 88 -8.17 28.23 19.70
CA SER A 88 -8.49 29.67 19.76
C SER A 88 -9.91 29.92 20.28
N MET A 89 -10.85 29.01 19.98
CA MET A 89 -12.23 29.11 20.46
C MET A 89 -12.39 28.75 21.94
N LYS A 90 -11.58 27.81 22.44
CA LYS A 90 -11.61 27.42 23.85
C LYS A 90 -11.25 28.59 24.75
N ASN A 91 -10.29 29.41 24.32
CA ASN A 91 -9.81 30.57 25.05
C ASN A 91 -10.65 31.83 24.76
N TYR A 92 -10.60 32.78 25.69
CA TYR A 92 -11.16 34.12 25.45
C TYR A 92 -10.17 34.94 24.62
N THR A 93 -10.70 35.66 23.63
CA THR A 93 -9.93 36.63 22.84
C THR A 93 -9.49 37.81 23.70
N GLY A 94 -8.50 38.56 23.23
CA GLY A 94 -8.06 39.79 23.90
C GLY A 94 -9.20 40.79 24.11
N TRP A 95 -10.11 40.90 23.13
CA TRP A 95 -11.29 41.74 23.22
C TRP A 95 -12.35 41.22 24.21
N GLU A 96 -12.61 39.91 24.23
CA GLU A 96 -13.49 39.31 25.24
C GLU A 96 -12.93 39.43 26.65
N ASN A 97 -11.62 39.29 26.82
CA ASN A 97 -10.96 39.53 28.10
C ASN A 97 -11.08 41.00 28.54
N PHE A 98 -10.91 41.94 27.61
CA PHE A 98 -11.11 43.38 27.85
C PHE A 98 -12.54 43.68 28.29
N ILE A 99 -13.55 43.17 27.59
CA ILE A 99 -14.96 43.31 27.98
C ILE A 99 -15.25 42.61 29.32
N GLY A 100 -14.54 41.53 29.61
CA GLY A 100 -14.60 40.83 30.90
C GLY A 100 -14.25 41.67 32.12
N ILE A 101 -13.43 42.71 31.96
CA ILE A 101 -13.13 43.66 33.04
C ILE A 101 -14.40 44.42 33.47
N PHE A 102 -15.32 44.63 32.53
CA PHE A 102 -16.56 45.39 32.75
C PHE A 102 -17.79 44.49 32.97
N SER A 103 -17.87 43.34 32.30
CA SER A 103 -19.00 42.42 32.39
C SER A 103 -18.61 40.99 32.07
N SER A 104 -18.55 40.13 33.10
CA SER A 104 -18.35 38.69 32.94
C SER A 104 -19.43 38.04 32.08
N GLN A 105 -20.68 38.54 32.19
CA GLN A 105 -21.81 38.02 31.43
C GLN A 105 -21.71 38.36 29.93
N SER A 106 -21.27 39.58 29.60
CA SER A 106 -21.08 39.99 28.20
C SER A 106 -19.89 39.26 27.56
N LYS A 107 -18.79 39.08 28.32
CA LYS A 107 -17.65 38.25 27.90
C LYS A 107 -18.08 36.82 27.55
N GLN A 108 -18.91 36.20 28.38
CA GLN A 108 -19.40 34.84 28.15
C GLN A 108 -20.26 34.76 26.89
N ARG A 109 -21.17 35.72 26.70
CA ARG A 109 -22.07 35.77 25.54
C ARG A 109 -21.31 35.89 24.22
N MET A 110 -20.29 36.75 24.18
CA MET A 110 -19.46 36.91 22.98
C MET A 110 -18.73 35.62 22.58
N ARG A 111 -18.23 34.87 23.57
CA ARG A 111 -17.63 33.55 23.32
C ARG A 111 -18.66 32.57 22.75
N THR A 112 -19.84 32.49 23.36
CA THR A 112 -20.92 31.62 22.91
C THR A 112 -21.36 31.95 21.48
N ASP A 113 -21.53 33.23 21.15
CA ASP A 113 -21.91 33.69 19.81
C ASP A 113 -20.84 33.38 18.77
N ARG A 114 -19.54 33.55 19.11
CA ARG A 114 -18.44 33.15 18.22
C ARG A 114 -18.43 31.65 17.97
N VAL A 115 -18.46 30.85 19.04
CA VAL A 115 -18.40 29.38 18.97
C VAL A 115 -19.55 28.82 18.15
N ARG A 116 -20.75 29.41 18.25
CA ARG A 116 -21.94 28.97 17.51
C ARG A 116 -21.90 29.31 16.02
N ASN A 117 -21.37 30.48 15.66
CA ASN A 117 -21.38 30.95 14.27
C ASN A 117 -20.25 30.39 13.41
N MET A 118 -19.35 29.57 13.99
CA MET A 118 -18.22 28.99 13.28
C MET A 118 -18.62 27.64 12.65
N SER A 119 -18.52 27.54 11.32
CA SER A 119 -18.88 26.34 10.52
C SER A 119 -17.82 25.23 10.63
N LEU A 120 -17.47 24.84 11.85
CA LEU A 120 -16.35 23.92 12.11
C LEU A 120 -16.74 22.44 12.08
N ALA A 121 -17.94 22.12 12.59
CA ALA A 121 -18.41 20.73 12.65
C ALA A 121 -18.53 20.11 11.25
N GLY A 122 -19.02 20.88 10.26
CA GLY A 122 -19.15 20.42 8.87
C GLY A 122 -17.80 20.11 8.21
N ASN A 123 -16.78 20.96 8.42
CA ASN A 123 -15.45 20.75 7.85
C ASN A 123 -14.77 19.49 8.41
N LEU A 124 -14.88 19.26 9.72
CA LEU A 124 -14.24 18.10 10.35
C LEU A 124 -14.94 16.78 9.98
N GLN A 125 -16.28 16.81 9.86
CA GLN A 125 -17.06 15.69 9.34
C GLN A 125 -16.60 15.28 7.94
N GLU A 126 -16.35 16.27 7.08
CA GLU A 126 -15.86 16.04 5.73
C GLU A 126 -14.45 15.43 5.73
N LEU A 127 -13.54 15.93 6.57
CA LEU A 127 -12.19 15.36 6.73
C LEU A 127 -12.22 13.90 7.21
N LEU A 128 -13.13 13.56 8.14
CA LEU A 128 -13.32 12.18 8.59
C LEU A 128 -13.81 11.27 7.46
N ALA A 129 -14.81 11.70 6.69
CA ALA A 129 -15.34 10.93 5.57
C ALA A 129 -14.30 10.72 4.46
N LYS A 130 -13.49 11.75 4.15
CA LYS A 130 -12.39 11.64 3.19
C LYS A 130 -11.29 10.70 3.70
N SER A 131 -10.93 10.80 4.98
CA SER A 131 -9.95 9.90 5.61
C SER A 131 -10.39 8.44 5.52
N ASP A 132 -11.63 8.15 5.90
CA ASP A 132 -12.18 6.79 5.85
C ASP A 132 -12.23 6.23 4.41
N THR A 133 -12.64 7.07 3.45
CA THR A 133 -12.61 6.70 2.03
C THR A 133 -11.21 6.29 1.57
N ILE A 134 -10.17 7.06 1.93
CA ILE A 134 -8.79 6.74 1.57
C ILE A 134 -8.30 5.48 2.29
N VAL A 135 -8.62 5.30 3.58
CA VAL A 135 -8.31 4.06 4.32
C VAL A 135 -8.94 2.85 3.63
N GLY A 136 -10.20 2.96 3.17
CA GLY A 136 -10.90 1.90 2.44
C GLY A 136 -10.18 1.53 1.13
N ILE A 137 -9.76 2.53 0.34
CA ILE A 137 -8.98 2.32 -0.89
C ILE A 137 -7.68 1.58 -0.58
N LEU A 138 -6.92 2.06 0.41
CA LEU A 138 -5.63 1.51 0.80
C LEU A 138 -5.76 0.06 1.30
N LYS A 139 -6.76 -0.24 2.15
CA LYS A 139 -7.02 -1.60 2.67
C LYS A 139 -7.40 -2.55 1.53
N ALA A 140 -8.32 -2.15 0.67
CA ALA A 140 -8.73 -2.99 -0.46
C ALA A 140 -7.56 -3.23 -1.42
N GLN A 141 -6.69 -2.24 -1.62
CA GLN A 141 -5.49 -2.42 -2.43
C GLN A 141 -4.48 -3.35 -1.77
N LYS A 142 -4.23 -3.20 -0.46
CA LYS A 142 -3.34 -4.08 0.30
C LYS A 142 -3.78 -5.54 0.21
N GLU A 143 -5.09 -5.81 0.28
CA GLU A 143 -5.61 -7.17 0.14
C GLU A 143 -5.26 -7.80 -1.23
N VAL A 144 -5.43 -7.04 -2.32
CA VAL A 144 -5.02 -7.49 -3.66
C VAL A 144 -3.52 -7.75 -3.72
N LEU A 145 -2.70 -6.87 -3.15
CA LEU A 145 -1.25 -7.04 -3.11
C LEU A 145 -0.83 -8.26 -2.29
N ASP A 146 -1.42 -8.47 -1.11
CA ASP A 146 -1.15 -9.63 -0.25
C ASP A 146 -1.50 -10.95 -0.97
N GLN A 147 -2.63 -10.99 -1.69
CA GLN A 147 -3.03 -12.16 -2.48
C GLN A 147 -2.03 -12.42 -3.61
N ARG A 148 -1.67 -11.37 -4.36
CA ARG A 148 -0.73 -11.49 -5.48
C ARG A 148 0.68 -11.85 -5.04
N TYR A 149 1.12 -11.36 -3.88
CA TYR A 149 2.38 -11.74 -3.27
C TYR A 149 2.42 -13.26 -3.02
N LYS A 150 1.40 -13.81 -2.35
CA LYS A 150 1.34 -15.26 -2.04
C LYS A 150 1.36 -16.13 -3.29
N THR A 151 0.57 -15.77 -4.31
CA THR A 151 0.57 -16.50 -5.58
C THR A 151 1.93 -16.41 -6.28
N SER A 152 2.53 -15.21 -6.34
CA SER A 152 3.82 -15.00 -6.99
C SER A 152 4.98 -15.71 -6.28
N GLU A 153 4.96 -15.76 -4.94
CA GLU A 153 5.92 -16.51 -4.12
C GLU A 153 5.82 -18.02 -4.38
N THR A 154 4.59 -18.54 -4.52
CA THR A 154 4.35 -19.94 -4.90
C THR A 154 4.91 -20.22 -6.29
N SER A 155 4.62 -19.36 -7.27
CA SER A 155 5.12 -19.47 -8.64
C SER A 155 6.65 -19.38 -8.71
N LEU A 156 7.27 -18.48 -7.94
CA LEU A 156 8.74 -18.39 -7.80
C LEU A 156 9.33 -19.70 -7.26
N SER A 157 8.72 -20.26 -6.21
CA SER A 157 9.18 -21.51 -5.61
C SER A 157 9.13 -22.67 -6.60
N GLN A 158 8.07 -22.75 -7.42
CA GLN A 158 7.94 -23.75 -8.48
C GLN A 158 9.05 -23.61 -9.54
N VAL A 159 9.34 -22.38 -10.00
CA VAL A 159 10.42 -22.13 -10.98
C VAL A 159 11.78 -22.51 -10.41
N ILE A 160 12.05 -22.20 -9.14
CA ILE A 160 13.30 -22.58 -8.46
C ILE A 160 13.43 -24.11 -8.41
N GLU A 161 12.37 -24.84 -8.06
CA GLU A 161 12.42 -26.31 -7.98
C GLU A 161 12.59 -26.95 -9.38
N ARG A 162 11.96 -26.41 -10.41
CA ARG A 162 12.19 -26.82 -11.82
C ARG A 162 13.64 -26.60 -12.22
N ARG A 163 14.22 -25.44 -11.88
CA ARG A 163 15.63 -25.14 -12.16
C ARG A 163 16.56 -26.13 -11.47
N LYS A 164 16.32 -26.41 -10.19
CA LYS A 164 17.09 -27.39 -9.41
C LYS A 164 17.05 -28.78 -10.02
N THR A 165 15.86 -29.24 -10.43
CA THR A 165 15.70 -30.53 -11.11
C THR A 165 16.43 -30.56 -12.46
N THR A 166 16.32 -29.49 -13.24
CA THR A 166 17.02 -29.33 -14.53
C THR A 166 18.53 -29.37 -14.36
N MET A 167 19.07 -28.68 -13.34
CA MET A 167 20.50 -28.71 -13.00
C MET A 167 20.96 -30.11 -12.59
N SER A 168 20.18 -30.83 -11.77
CA SER A 168 20.51 -32.20 -11.39
C SER A 168 20.53 -33.16 -12.59
N ASN A 169 19.57 -33.00 -13.52
CA ASN A 169 19.56 -33.76 -14.77
C ASN A 169 20.75 -33.41 -15.67
N LEU A 170 21.13 -32.13 -15.73
CA LEU A 170 22.27 -31.65 -16.48
C LEU A 170 23.58 -32.27 -15.95
N GLU A 171 23.79 -32.25 -14.64
CA GLU A 171 24.95 -32.88 -13.99
C GLU A 171 25.02 -34.39 -14.29
N ALA A 172 23.88 -35.08 -14.26
CA ALA A 172 23.82 -36.51 -14.59
C ALA A 172 24.17 -36.79 -16.07
N VAL A 173 23.70 -35.94 -16.99
CA VAL A 173 24.05 -36.03 -18.42
C VAL A 173 25.53 -35.74 -18.65
N GLN A 174 26.07 -34.70 -18.02
CA GLN A 174 27.48 -34.35 -18.09
C GLN A 174 28.37 -35.48 -17.60
N LYS A 175 28.05 -36.06 -16.44
CA LYS A 175 28.76 -37.23 -15.93
C LYS A 175 28.72 -38.40 -16.91
N ARG A 176 27.58 -38.65 -17.57
CA ARG A 176 27.47 -39.73 -18.57
C ARG A 176 28.32 -39.45 -19.81
N ILE A 177 28.39 -38.20 -20.27
CA ILE A 177 29.28 -37.79 -21.36
C ILE A 177 30.75 -38.04 -20.98
N GLU A 178 31.13 -37.66 -19.75
CA GLU A 178 32.47 -37.90 -19.22
C GLU A 178 32.82 -39.39 -19.13
N GLU A 179 31.87 -40.26 -18.80
CA GLU A 179 32.04 -41.72 -18.80
C GLU A 179 32.14 -42.32 -20.21
N LEU A 180 31.37 -41.79 -21.18
CA LEU A 180 31.36 -42.29 -22.56
C LEU A 180 32.66 -41.96 -23.31
N ASN A 181 33.30 -40.83 -23.00
CA ASN A 181 34.58 -40.42 -23.61
C ASN A 181 35.67 -41.51 -23.54
N PRO A 182 36.07 -42.03 -22.35
CA PRO A 182 37.08 -43.08 -22.26
C PRO A 182 36.61 -44.42 -22.85
N MET A 183 35.31 -44.75 -22.78
CA MET A 183 34.77 -45.97 -23.40
C MET A 183 34.90 -45.95 -24.93
N LEU A 184 34.62 -44.79 -25.54
CA LEU A 184 34.81 -44.58 -26.98
C LEU A 184 36.29 -44.69 -27.37
N LEU A 185 37.18 -44.09 -26.59
CA LEU A 185 38.63 -44.17 -26.84
C LEU A 185 39.17 -45.60 -26.68
N ASP A 186 38.73 -46.33 -25.65
CA ASP A 186 39.10 -47.73 -25.43
C ASP A 186 38.64 -48.64 -26.57
N ILE A 187 37.40 -48.47 -27.05
CA ILE A 187 36.89 -49.30 -28.15
C ILE A 187 37.56 -48.96 -29.48
N GLU A 188 37.91 -47.70 -29.73
CA GLU A 188 38.71 -47.28 -30.88
C GLU A 188 40.11 -47.91 -30.86
N ASN A 189 40.77 -47.92 -29.69
CA ASN A 189 42.07 -48.59 -29.52
C ASN A 189 41.96 -50.10 -29.75
N LYS A 190 40.90 -50.76 -29.25
CA LYS A 190 40.65 -52.19 -29.49
C LYS A 190 40.39 -52.51 -30.97
N ILE A 191 39.64 -51.65 -31.68
CA ILE A 191 39.42 -51.77 -33.14
C ILE A 191 40.75 -51.65 -33.88
N ALA A 192 41.60 -50.70 -33.50
CA ALA A 192 42.91 -50.49 -34.11
C ALA A 192 43.87 -51.67 -33.88
N ALA A 193 43.80 -52.32 -32.73
CA ALA A 193 44.63 -53.48 -32.38
C ALA A 193 44.12 -54.83 -32.92
N SER A 194 42.86 -54.91 -33.37
CA SER A 194 42.25 -56.16 -33.83
C SER A 194 42.71 -56.57 -35.23
N THR A 195 43.16 -57.82 -35.37
CA THR A 195 43.61 -58.43 -36.63
C THR A 195 42.55 -59.33 -37.30
N SER A 196 41.45 -59.62 -36.60
CA SER A 196 40.36 -60.49 -37.05
C SER A 196 39.19 -59.66 -37.59
N GLN A 197 38.78 -59.95 -38.83
CA GLN A 197 37.68 -59.23 -39.49
C GLN A 197 36.35 -59.35 -38.73
N LYS A 198 36.10 -60.53 -38.15
CA LYS A 198 34.87 -60.80 -37.39
C LYS A 198 34.81 -59.97 -36.11
N ASP A 199 35.91 -59.97 -35.35
CA ASP A 199 36.00 -59.25 -34.07
C ASP A 199 35.97 -57.75 -34.30
N ARG A 200 36.61 -57.28 -35.37
CA ARG A 200 36.55 -55.87 -35.79
C ARG A 200 35.12 -55.43 -36.09
N THR A 201 34.36 -56.23 -36.84
CA THR A 201 32.96 -55.91 -37.18
C THR A 201 32.09 -55.79 -35.92
N GLN A 202 32.31 -56.65 -34.93
CA GLN A 202 31.59 -56.59 -33.65
C GLN A 202 31.93 -55.33 -32.87
N LEU A 203 33.22 -55.00 -32.73
CA LEU A 203 33.68 -53.79 -32.02
C LEU A 203 33.21 -52.50 -32.72
N GLU A 204 33.16 -52.46 -34.05
CA GLU A 204 32.60 -51.34 -34.81
C GLU A 204 31.11 -51.14 -34.52
N GLY A 205 30.34 -52.22 -34.35
CA GLY A 205 28.94 -52.17 -33.93
C GLY A 205 28.77 -51.61 -32.51
N GLU A 206 29.62 -52.03 -31.56
CA GLU A 206 29.63 -51.50 -30.20
C GLU A 206 30.04 -50.01 -30.16
N ARG A 207 31.06 -49.61 -30.94
CA ARG A 207 31.47 -48.21 -31.09
C ARG A 207 30.32 -47.35 -31.61
N SER A 208 29.60 -47.85 -32.63
CA SER A 208 28.45 -47.13 -33.18
C SER A 208 27.36 -46.88 -32.15
N LYS A 209 27.09 -47.84 -31.25
CA LYS A 209 26.12 -47.68 -30.17
C LYS A 209 26.57 -46.62 -29.16
N LEU A 210 27.82 -46.69 -28.71
CA LEU A 210 28.39 -45.70 -27.79
C LEU A 210 28.42 -44.29 -28.40
N ALA A 211 28.78 -44.17 -29.68
CA ALA A 211 28.80 -42.90 -30.39
C ALA A 211 27.38 -42.31 -30.56
N THR A 212 26.38 -43.17 -30.78
CA THR A 212 24.97 -42.74 -30.83
C THR A 212 24.52 -42.20 -29.47
N GLU A 213 24.76 -42.95 -28.40
CA GLU A 213 24.44 -42.50 -27.03
C GLU A 213 25.17 -41.20 -26.69
N TYR A 214 26.45 -41.07 -27.05
CA TYR A 214 27.24 -39.86 -26.81
C TYR A 214 26.62 -38.62 -27.48
N ASN A 215 26.26 -38.72 -28.76
CA ASN A 215 25.65 -37.63 -29.50
C ASN A 215 24.27 -37.26 -28.92
N GLU A 216 23.47 -38.25 -28.52
CA GLU A 216 22.19 -38.02 -27.84
C GLU A 216 22.38 -37.29 -26.50
N LYS A 217 23.39 -37.69 -25.71
CA LYS A 217 23.69 -37.03 -24.44
C LYS A 217 24.21 -35.60 -24.64
N GLN A 218 25.09 -35.36 -25.62
CA GLN A 218 25.51 -33.99 -25.95
C GLN A 218 24.34 -33.10 -26.37
N ALA A 219 23.44 -33.60 -27.22
CA ALA A 219 22.24 -32.86 -27.61
C ALA A 219 21.35 -32.56 -26.38
N LYS A 220 21.21 -33.54 -25.48
CA LYS A 220 20.44 -33.35 -24.25
C LYS A 220 21.09 -32.36 -23.28
N GLU A 221 22.42 -32.34 -23.20
CA GLU A 221 23.17 -31.36 -22.40
C GLU A 221 22.86 -29.93 -22.87
N GLN A 222 22.92 -29.68 -24.18
CA GLN A 222 22.59 -28.36 -24.76
C GLN A 222 21.15 -27.95 -24.49
N GLU A 223 20.21 -28.90 -24.59
CA GLU A 223 18.79 -28.66 -24.27
C GLU A 223 18.62 -28.24 -22.81
N LEU A 224 19.21 -28.99 -21.87
CA LEU A 224 19.12 -28.72 -20.43
C LEU A 224 19.84 -27.43 -20.01
N LEU A 225 20.97 -27.10 -20.67
CA LEU A 225 21.66 -25.82 -20.46
C LEU A 225 20.77 -24.64 -20.86
N ALA A 226 20.16 -24.69 -22.04
CA ALA A 226 19.26 -23.63 -22.51
C ALA A 226 18.01 -23.50 -21.61
N GLU A 227 17.46 -24.62 -21.15
CA GLU A 227 16.35 -24.65 -20.19
C GLU A 227 16.76 -24.01 -18.85
N SER A 228 17.91 -24.39 -18.30
CA SER A 228 18.43 -23.84 -17.04
C SER A 228 18.64 -22.32 -17.10
N GLN A 229 19.21 -21.81 -18.20
CA GLN A 229 19.38 -20.37 -18.42
C GLN A 229 18.03 -19.63 -18.50
N THR A 230 17.02 -20.25 -19.12
CA THR A 230 15.67 -19.68 -19.19
C THR A 230 15.03 -19.61 -17.80
N LEU A 231 15.13 -20.70 -17.03
CA LEU A 231 14.59 -20.76 -15.67
C LEU A 231 15.30 -19.80 -14.71
N GLU A 232 16.59 -19.54 -14.90
CA GLU A 232 17.33 -18.52 -14.17
C GLU A 232 16.78 -17.11 -14.43
N ARG A 233 16.54 -16.77 -15.69
CA ARG A 233 15.91 -15.48 -16.06
C ARG A 233 14.52 -15.34 -15.45
N TYR A 234 13.71 -16.39 -15.49
CA TYR A 234 12.40 -16.39 -14.83
C TYR A 234 12.52 -16.19 -13.32
N THR A 235 13.46 -16.88 -12.67
CA THR A 235 13.73 -16.73 -11.24
C THR A 235 14.02 -15.26 -10.89
N SER A 236 14.90 -14.60 -11.65
CA SER A 236 15.24 -13.19 -11.43
C SER A 236 14.05 -12.25 -11.62
N MET A 237 13.23 -12.48 -12.64
CA MET A 237 12.02 -11.69 -12.89
C MET A 237 10.99 -11.87 -11.77
N PHE A 238 10.74 -13.11 -11.34
CA PHE A 238 9.85 -13.41 -10.22
C PHE A 238 10.34 -12.80 -8.90
N GLN A 239 11.63 -12.87 -8.61
CA GLN A 239 12.23 -12.23 -7.43
C GLN A 239 11.98 -10.72 -7.46
N THR A 240 12.27 -10.07 -8.58
CA THR A 240 12.03 -8.62 -8.76
C THR A 240 10.56 -8.26 -8.52
N PHE A 241 9.63 -9.07 -9.03
CA PHE A 241 8.21 -8.84 -8.85
C PHE A 241 7.75 -9.06 -7.40
N VAL A 242 8.20 -10.14 -6.76
CA VAL A 242 7.88 -10.46 -5.34
C VAL A 242 8.45 -9.39 -4.40
N ASP A 243 9.70 -8.97 -4.60
CA ASP A 243 10.35 -7.91 -3.82
C ASP A 243 9.61 -6.59 -3.94
N SER A 244 9.15 -6.27 -5.16
CA SER A 244 8.30 -5.11 -5.38
C SER A 244 6.97 -5.20 -4.64
N LEU A 245 6.25 -6.32 -4.76
CA LEU A 245 4.98 -6.51 -4.07
C LEU A 245 5.15 -6.37 -2.56
N ASN A 246 6.21 -6.95 -1.99
CA ASN A 246 6.52 -6.81 -0.58
C ASN A 246 6.79 -5.35 -0.19
N ASN A 247 7.59 -4.63 -0.99
CA ASN A 247 7.81 -3.21 -0.78
C ASN A 247 6.48 -2.44 -0.81
N GLN A 248 5.61 -2.67 -1.77
CA GLN A 248 4.31 -1.99 -1.84
C GLN A 248 3.42 -2.32 -0.64
N ILE A 249 3.34 -3.58 -0.23
CA ILE A 249 2.57 -3.99 0.96
C ILE A 249 3.06 -3.23 2.19
N ALA A 250 4.37 -3.08 2.34
CA ALA A 250 4.94 -2.28 3.42
C ALA A 250 4.56 -0.79 3.27
N ALA A 251 4.51 -0.23 2.05
CA ALA A 251 4.17 1.17 1.81
C ALA A 251 2.73 1.45 2.20
N GLN A 252 1.83 0.60 1.73
CA GLN A 252 0.43 0.60 2.09
C GLN A 252 0.23 0.49 3.59
N SER A 253 0.99 -0.38 4.26
CA SER A 253 0.92 -0.52 5.71
C SER A 253 1.34 0.77 6.44
N THR A 254 2.38 1.46 5.96
CA THR A 254 2.78 2.77 6.48
C THR A 254 1.69 3.82 6.27
N LEU A 255 1.13 3.94 5.05
CA LEU A 255 0.07 4.89 4.72
C LEU A 255 -1.20 4.64 5.54
N ILE A 256 -1.64 3.38 5.63
CA ILE A 256 -2.81 2.96 6.42
C ILE A 256 -2.60 3.31 7.89
N ASN A 257 -1.45 2.95 8.46
CA ASN A 257 -1.19 3.18 9.88
C ASN A 257 -1.19 4.69 10.20
N LYS A 258 -0.48 5.50 9.40
CA LYS A 258 -0.46 6.95 9.56
C LYS A 258 -1.86 7.54 9.48
N LEU A 259 -2.60 7.25 8.41
CA LEU A 259 -3.93 7.80 8.22
C LEU A 259 -4.93 7.32 9.28
N THR A 260 -4.82 6.08 9.75
CA THR A 260 -5.67 5.54 10.83
C THR A 260 -5.44 6.32 12.12
N ILE A 261 -4.19 6.53 12.52
CA ILE A 261 -3.86 7.29 13.73
C ILE A 261 -4.29 8.76 13.61
N ASP A 262 -4.07 9.39 12.46
CA ASP A 262 -4.53 10.76 12.24
C ASP A 262 -6.07 10.85 12.27
N THR A 263 -6.76 9.82 11.80
CA THR A 263 -8.23 9.73 11.89
C THR A 263 -8.69 9.59 13.34
N GLU A 264 -8.01 8.77 14.15
CA GLU A 264 -8.26 8.70 15.60
C GLU A 264 -8.09 10.08 16.25
N GLN A 265 -7.02 10.82 15.91
CA GLN A 265 -6.82 12.19 16.40
C GLN A 265 -7.93 13.15 15.95
N ARG A 266 -8.34 13.09 14.68
CA ARG A 266 -9.47 13.89 14.15
C ARG A 266 -10.76 13.59 14.91
N ILE A 267 -11.02 12.33 15.25
CA ILE A 267 -12.18 11.92 16.04
C ILE A 267 -12.13 12.53 17.45
N VAL A 268 -10.96 12.53 18.12
CA VAL A 268 -10.79 13.19 19.42
C VAL A 268 -11.11 14.68 19.34
N LEU A 269 -10.60 15.35 18.29
CA LEU A 269 -10.89 16.78 18.05
C LEU A 269 -12.38 17.02 17.81
N TYR A 270 -13.05 16.11 17.09
CA TYR A 270 -14.49 16.19 16.82
C TYR A 270 -15.30 16.09 18.10
N LYS A 271 -14.99 15.10 18.96
CA LYS A 271 -15.68 14.93 20.25
C LYS A 271 -15.46 16.15 21.15
N ALA A 272 -14.24 16.68 21.21
CA ALA A 272 -13.94 17.89 21.98
C ALA A 272 -14.72 19.12 21.46
N LEU A 273 -14.87 19.25 20.15
CA LEU A 273 -15.72 20.28 19.54
C LEU A 273 -17.18 20.10 19.94
N GLU A 274 -17.71 18.89 19.78
CA GLU A 274 -19.09 18.55 20.12
C GLU A 274 -19.41 18.87 21.58
N ASP A 275 -18.53 18.50 22.51
CA ASP A 275 -18.68 18.78 23.94
C ASP A 275 -18.65 20.29 24.23
N SER A 276 -17.78 21.04 23.54
CA SER A 276 -17.72 22.50 23.64
C SER A 276 -18.99 23.17 23.10
N LEU A 277 -19.53 22.67 21.99
CA LEU A 277 -20.79 23.14 21.41
C LEU A 277 -21.98 22.84 22.32
N LYS A 278 -22.07 21.63 22.88
CA LYS A 278 -23.09 21.25 23.87
C LYS A 278 -23.03 22.15 25.10
N THR A 279 -21.83 22.41 25.62
CA THR A 279 -21.62 23.32 26.77
C THR A 279 -22.08 24.74 26.45
N ALA A 280 -21.73 25.26 25.27
CA ALA A 280 -22.15 26.59 24.83
C ALA A 280 -23.69 26.68 24.67
N ALA A 281 -24.31 25.65 24.10
CA ALA A 281 -25.76 25.57 23.92
C ALA A 281 -26.50 25.46 25.26
N GLN A 282 -26.04 24.60 26.18
CA GLN A 282 -26.62 24.46 27.52
C GLN A 282 -26.53 25.77 28.32
N GLN A 283 -25.45 26.53 28.18
CA GLN A 283 -25.30 27.83 28.85
C GLN A 283 -26.25 28.90 28.29
N ASP A 284 -26.47 28.94 26.97
CA ASP A 284 -27.47 29.82 26.36
C ASP A 284 -28.89 29.45 26.81
N VAL A 285 -29.20 28.16 26.86
CA VAL A 285 -30.46 27.61 27.38
C VAL A 285 -30.67 28.00 28.85
N ALA A 286 -29.66 27.88 29.70
CA ALA A 286 -29.74 28.32 31.10
C ALA A 286 -29.98 29.84 31.23
N HIS A 287 -29.37 30.67 30.39
CA HIS A 287 -29.61 32.11 30.36
C HIS A 287 -31.02 32.47 29.87
N LYS A 288 -31.52 31.74 28.87
CA LYS A 288 -32.89 31.92 28.35
C LYS A 288 -33.94 31.40 29.32
N ILE A 289 -33.72 30.30 30.03
CA ILE A 289 -34.62 29.83 31.11
C ILE A 289 -34.76 30.90 32.20
N ASN A 290 -33.66 31.59 32.54
CA ASN A 290 -33.68 32.65 33.53
C ASN A 290 -34.39 33.95 33.05
N THR A 291 -34.64 34.10 31.75
CA THR A 291 -35.26 35.30 31.15
C THR A 291 -36.63 35.04 30.50
N LEU A 292 -36.94 33.80 30.12
CA LEU A 292 -38.12 33.44 29.33
C LEU A 292 -38.52 31.96 29.58
N GLY A 293 -39.17 31.69 30.70
CA GLY A 293 -39.62 30.34 31.06
C GLY A 293 -40.80 29.86 30.20
N SER A 294 -40.52 29.01 29.20
CA SER A 294 -41.41 28.01 28.53
C SER A 294 -41.12 27.82 27.04
N GLN A 295 -40.59 28.83 26.33
CA GLN A 295 -40.26 28.71 24.89
C GLN A 295 -38.88 28.08 24.62
N VAL A 296 -38.09 27.85 25.67
CA VAL A 296 -36.68 27.46 25.57
C VAL A 296 -36.51 25.96 25.36
N ASP A 297 -37.43 25.14 25.89
CA ASP A 297 -37.35 23.67 25.81
C ASP A 297 -37.33 23.18 24.35
N ASN A 298 -38.20 23.72 23.49
CA ASN A 298 -38.27 23.32 22.07
C ASN A 298 -37.00 23.68 21.28
N THR A 299 -36.43 24.87 21.50
CA THR A 299 -35.19 25.29 20.80
C THR A 299 -33.95 24.53 21.25
N ALA A 300 -33.88 24.16 22.53
CA ALA A 300 -32.80 23.34 23.07
C ALA A 300 -32.81 21.94 22.44
N GLU A 301 -34.02 21.36 22.33
CA GLU A 301 -34.26 20.04 21.75
C GLU A 301 -33.96 20.02 20.25
N GLU A 302 -34.39 21.02 19.48
CA GLU A 302 -34.07 21.15 18.04
C GLU A 302 -32.56 21.32 17.78
N THR A 303 -31.86 22.10 18.60
CA THR A 303 -30.42 22.32 18.44
C THR A 303 -29.63 21.05 18.79
N MET A 304 -30.02 20.35 19.87
CA MET A 304 -29.40 19.07 20.25
C MET A 304 -29.73 17.95 19.25
N ALA A 305 -30.95 17.92 18.71
CA ALA A 305 -31.35 17.00 17.64
C ALA A 305 -30.59 17.29 16.33
N GLY A 306 -30.35 18.57 15.98
CA GLY A 306 -29.56 18.94 14.81
C GLY A 306 -28.08 18.55 14.90
N ILE A 307 -27.48 18.70 16.09
CA ILE A 307 -26.09 18.27 16.36
C ILE A 307 -26.00 16.73 16.34
N GLY A 308 -27.00 16.02 16.88
CA GLY A 308 -27.06 14.56 16.85
C GLY A 308 -27.39 13.96 15.47
N ALA A 309 -28.22 14.62 14.66
CA ALA A 309 -28.63 14.17 13.33
C ALA A 309 -27.58 14.44 12.24
N ALA A 310 -26.69 15.42 12.44
CA ALA A 310 -25.58 15.70 11.53
C ALA A 310 -24.51 14.57 11.54
N SER A 311 -24.46 13.77 12.60
CA SER A 311 -23.62 12.58 12.71
C SER A 311 -24.12 11.50 11.74
N GLN A 312 -23.57 11.45 10.52
CA GLN A 312 -23.80 10.34 9.59
C GLN A 312 -23.57 9.00 10.32
N LYS A 313 -24.42 7.99 10.06
CA LYS A 313 -24.39 6.67 10.74
C LYS A 313 -22.97 6.08 10.88
N HIS A 314 -22.13 6.23 9.85
CA HIS A 314 -20.74 5.77 9.83
C HIS A 314 -19.80 6.54 10.79
N ILE A 315 -20.03 7.83 10.99
CA ILE A 315 -19.26 8.64 11.95
C ILE A 315 -19.70 8.30 13.37
N GLY A 316 -20.98 7.98 13.57
CA GLY A 316 -21.48 7.38 14.82
C GLY A 316 -20.74 6.08 15.18
N ASP A 317 -20.58 5.16 14.23
CA ASP A 317 -19.85 3.90 14.44
C ASP A 317 -18.36 4.15 14.80
N LEU A 318 -17.71 5.11 14.14
CA LEU A 318 -16.32 5.51 14.43
C LEU A 318 -16.17 6.16 15.82
N LEU A 319 -17.14 6.99 16.22
CA LEU A 319 -17.18 7.62 17.54
C LEU A 319 -17.41 6.58 18.65
N GLU A 320 -18.30 5.60 18.43
CA GLU A 320 -18.59 4.54 19.40
C GLU A 320 -17.39 3.57 19.54
N MET A 321 -16.71 3.22 18.44
CA MET A 321 -15.46 2.45 18.48
C MET A 321 -14.36 3.18 19.24
N HIS A 322 -14.23 4.50 19.06
CA HIS A 322 -13.27 5.32 19.80
C HIS A 322 -13.65 5.49 21.27
N GLU A 323 -14.94 5.56 21.60
CA GLU A 323 -15.41 5.63 23.00
C GLU A 323 -15.12 4.33 23.76
N LYS A 324 -15.25 3.17 23.11
CA LYS A 324 -14.83 1.87 23.67
C LYS A 324 -13.32 1.72 23.75
N ASN A 325 -12.59 2.30 22.80
CA ASN A 325 -11.13 2.37 22.78
C ASN A 325 -10.63 3.71 23.33
N MET A 326 -11.16 4.23 24.44
CA MET A 326 -10.67 5.48 25.06
C MET A 326 -9.22 5.30 25.55
N VAL A 327 -8.30 5.37 24.60
CA VAL A 327 -6.88 5.43 24.83
C VAL A 327 -6.60 6.86 25.28
N ALA A 328 -5.85 7.04 26.37
CA ALA A 328 -5.44 8.36 26.83
C ALA A 328 -4.80 9.13 25.66
N SER A 329 -5.14 10.40 25.46
CA SER A 329 -4.60 11.24 24.36
C SER A 329 -3.07 11.18 24.23
N ALA A 330 -2.36 10.90 25.33
CA ALA A 330 -0.92 10.68 25.37
C ALA A 330 -0.43 9.45 24.57
N ASP A 331 -1.20 8.37 24.51
CA ASP A 331 -0.85 7.18 23.72
C ASP A 331 -1.07 7.41 22.23
N ILE A 332 -2.18 8.08 21.85
CA ILE A 332 -2.41 8.49 20.46
C ILE A 332 -1.24 9.36 19.98
N GLN A 333 -0.77 10.32 20.79
CA GLN A 333 0.40 11.13 20.46
C GLN A 333 1.68 10.30 20.32
N ARG A 334 1.89 9.30 21.18
CA ARG A 334 3.05 8.40 21.09
C ARG A 334 3.01 7.58 19.80
N ARG A 335 1.87 6.96 19.50
CA ARG A 335 1.65 6.19 18.27
C ARG A 335 1.81 7.06 17.04
N LYS A 336 1.28 8.28 17.08
CA LYS A 336 1.41 9.27 16.01
C LYS A 336 2.87 9.57 15.72
N LYS A 337 3.68 9.89 16.73
CA LYS A 337 5.12 10.13 16.53
C LYS A 337 5.82 8.98 15.81
N LEU A 338 5.55 7.73 16.22
CA LEU A 338 6.13 6.55 15.58
C LEU A 338 5.66 6.38 14.12
N ALA A 339 4.38 6.65 13.86
CA ALA A 339 3.81 6.59 12.51
C ALA A 339 4.37 7.70 11.62
N ASP A 340 4.54 8.92 12.15
CA ASP A 340 5.16 10.06 11.48
C ASP A 340 6.61 9.76 11.13
N ASP A 341 7.39 9.21 12.06
CA ASP A 341 8.79 8.83 11.83
C ASP A 341 8.93 7.72 10.77
N ALA A 342 7.98 6.76 10.75
CA ALA A 342 7.95 5.71 9.72
C ALA A 342 7.53 6.27 8.35
N PHE A 343 6.51 7.12 8.33
CA PHE A 343 6.03 7.80 7.13
C PHE A 343 7.12 8.69 6.53
N ALA A 344 7.79 9.51 7.36
CA ALA A 344 8.82 10.43 6.91
C ALA A 344 10.04 9.72 6.33
N ARG A 345 10.49 8.63 6.95
CA ARG A 345 11.59 7.82 6.39
C ARG A 345 11.27 7.25 5.02
N ARG A 346 10.01 6.89 4.79
CA ARG A 346 9.59 6.23 3.55
C ARG A 346 9.24 7.22 2.43
N PHE A 347 8.60 8.32 2.80
CA PHE A 347 8.03 9.32 1.90
C PHE A 347 8.76 10.67 1.98
N ASP A 348 10.06 10.65 2.30
CA ASP A 348 10.90 11.87 2.41
C ASP A 348 10.87 12.74 1.15
N GLU A 349 10.92 12.13 -0.03
CA GLU A 349 10.80 12.86 -1.31
C GLU A 349 9.46 13.59 -1.45
N VAL A 350 8.38 12.96 -0.97
CA VAL A 350 7.02 13.51 -1.00
C VAL A 350 6.93 14.67 -0.01
N LEU A 351 7.39 14.47 1.23
CA LEU A 351 7.44 15.53 2.25
C LEU A 351 8.24 16.75 1.78
N LYS A 352 9.42 16.53 1.17
CA LYS A 352 10.23 17.63 0.62
C LYS A 352 9.48 18.42 -0.44
N LYS A 353 8.81 17.72 -1.38
CA LYS A 353 8.02 18.36 -2.42
C LYS A 353 6.85 19.15 -1.84
N HIS A 354 6.06 18.53 -0.96
CA HIS A 354 4.93 19.17 -0.28
C HIS A 354 5.36 20.44 0.48
N ASN A 355 6.43 20.34 1.28
CA ASN A 355 6.96 21.46 2.03
C ASN A 355 7.49 22.58 1.11
N SER A 356 8.11 22.24 -0.02
CA SER A 356 8.60 23.23 -0.99
C SER A 356 7.48 23.92 -1.76
N ALA A 357 6.37 23.23 -2.03
CA ALA A 357 5.19 23.80 -2.66
C ALA A 357 4.48 24.81 -1.73
N ASN A 358 4.49 24.54 -0.42
CA ASN A 358 3.93 25.45 0.59
C ASN A 358 4.74 26.75 0.78
N TYR A 359 6.00 26.85 0.32
CA TYR A 359 6.78 28.09 0.35
C TYR A 359 6.34 29.16 -0.67
N VAL A 360 5.37 28.86 -1.56
CA VAL A 360 4.87 29.78 -2.59
C VAL A 360 3.56 30.48 -2.18
N GLN A 361 3.06 30.23 -0.96
CA GLN A 361 1.92 30.96 -0.38
C GLN A 361 2.37 31.66 0.91
N SER A 362 3.14 32.74 0.76
CA SER A 362 3.40 33.73 1.81
C SER A 362 2.53 34.96 1.61
#